data_AF-A0A7X0VAK1-F1
#
_entry.id   AF-A0A7X0VAK1-F1
#
_cell.length_a   1.000
_cell.length_b   1.000
_cell.length_c   1.000
_cell.angle_alpha   90.00
_cell.angle_beta   90.00
_cell.angle_gamma   90.00
#
_symmetry.space_group_name_H-M   'P 1'
#
loop_
_entity.id
_entity.type
_entity.pdbx_description
1 polymer ?
#
loop_
_entity_poly.entity_id
_entity_poly.type
_entity_poly.pdbx_seq_one_letter_code
_entity_poly.pdbx_strand_id
1 'polypeptide(L)'
;MLRTEGCDHTWRWASRFRELRSPDAAGMQRRLSRRGAACDCGIFVSELTLARHQLVRDLDTDELEQPAVAPDCSAVRRTSTHPCANWERIR
;
A
#
# COMPACT_ATOMS: atom_id res chain seq x y z
N MET A 1 10.73 -7.38 -2.77
CA MET A 1 10.21 -7.66 -1.41
C MET A 1 11.32 -7.30 -0.43
N LEU A 2 11.11 -6.38 0.52
CA LEU A 2 12.08 -5.95 1.55
C LEU A 2 12.37 -7.08 2.57
N ARG A 3 12.83 -8.23 2.10
CA ARG A 3 13.10 -9.41 2.94
C ARG A 3 14.56 -9.84 2.96
N THR A 4 15.40 -9.31 2.05
CA THR A 4 16.84 -9.63 2.01
C THR A 4 17.71 -8.63 2.78
N GLU A 5 17.21 -7.42 3.00
CA GLU A 5 17.82 -6.38 3.86
C GLU A 5 16.82 -6.11 5.00
N GLY A 6 17.25 -6.06 6.27
CA GLY A 6 16.34 -5.80 7.40
C GLY A 6 15.59 -4.45 7.29
N CYS A 7 14.50 -4.24 8.04
CA CYS A 7 13.85 -2.91 8.10
C CYS A 7 14.91 -1.89 8.56
N ASP A 8 15.16 -0.86 7.75
CA ASP A 8 16.10 0.22 8.08
C ASP A 8 15.50 1.23 9.08
N HIS A 9 14.30 0.96 9.58
CA HIS A 9 13.52 1.76 10.52
C HIS A 9 13.27 3.21 10.05
N THR A 10 13.32 3.46 8.74
CA THR A 10 13.10 4.79 8.17
C THR A 10 11.79 4.90 7.38
N TRP A 11 11.45 6.15 7.02
CA TRP A 11 10.36 6.51 6.12
C TRP A 11 10.87 6.89 4.72
N ARG A 12 12.00 6.33 4.27
CA ARG A 12 12.69 6.75 3.04
C ARG A 12 11.76 6.77 1.83
N TRP A 13 11.01 5.70 1.60
CA TRP A 13 10.11 5.56 0.47
C TRP A 13 8.84 6.40 0.63
N ALA A 14 8.22 6.42 1.81
CA ALA A 14 7.05 7.26 2.07
C ALA A 14 7.37 8.76 1.91
N SER A 15 8.54 9.20 2.39
CA SER A 15 9.00 10.59 2.29
C SER A 15 9.25 10.97 0.83
N ARG A 16 9.98 10.12 0.10
CA ARG A 16 10.21 10.30 -1.33
C ARG A 16 8.91 10.33 -2.13
N PHE A 17 7.96 9.45 -1.83
CA PHE A 17 6.65 9.47 -2.48
C PHE A 17 5.93 10.80 -2.24
N ARG A 18 5.86 11.26 -0.98
CA ARG A 18 5.28 12.56 -0.63
C ARG A 18 5.96 13.68 -1.42
N GLU A 19 7.29 13.75 -1.42
CA GLU A 19 8.05 14.78 -2.12
C GLU A 19 7.79 14.79 -3.63
N LEU A 20 7.68 13.63 -4.26
CA LEU A 20 7.47 13.52 -5.70
C LEU A 20 6.01 13.73 -6.12
N ARG A 21 5.04 13.45 -5.25
CA ARG A 21 3.62 13.37 -5.62
C ARG A 21 2.73 14.41 -4.94
N SER A 22 3.08 14.79 -3.71
CA SER A 22 2.24 15.59 -2.82
C SER A 22 3.06 16.34 -1.76
N PRO A 23 3.94 17.30 -2.14
CA PRO A 23 4.87 17.94 -1.20
C PRO A 23 4.21 18.51 0.06
N ASP A 24 3.02 19.10 -0.10
CA ASP A 24 2.27 19.75 0.98
C ASP A 24 1.54 18.77 1.91
N ALA A 25 1.61 17.46 1.64
CA ALA A 25 0.93 16.44 2.44
C ALA A 25 1.70 16.09 3.73
N ALA A 26 1.99 17.10 4.56
CA ALA A 26 2.74 16.98 5.81
C ALA A 26 2.07 16.04 6.85
N GLY A 27 0.78 15.73 6.68
CA GLY A 27 0.05 14.78 7.53
C GLY A 27 0.21 13.30 7.15
N MET A 28 0.84 12.98 6.00
CA MET A 28 0.88 11.61 5.48
C MET A 28 1.50 10.61 6.46
N GLN A 29 2.70 10.89 6.97
CA GLN A 29 3.40 10.00 7.90
C GLN A 29 2.63 9.82 9.21
N ARG A 30 2.13 10.91 9.80
CA ARG A 30 1.28 10.84 11.01
C ARG A 30 0.06 9.94 10.82
N ARG A 31 -0.57 9.97 9.64
CA ARG A 31 -1.70 9.11 9.31
C ARG A 31 -1.29 7.64 9.15
N LEU A 32 -0.13 7.36 8.57
CA LEU A 32 0.43 6.01 8.49
C LEU A 32 0.76 5.47 9.90
N SER A 33 1.35 6.29 10.76
CA SER A 33 1.63 5.89 12.15
C SER A 33 0.38 5.61 12.96
N ARG A 34 -0.70 6.38 12.77
CA ARG A 34 -2.01 6.06 13.37
C ARG A 34 -2.61 4.74 12.89
N ARG A 35 -2.09 4.17 11.80
CA ARG A 35 -2.47 2.85 11.27
C ARG A 35 -1.44 1.77 11.64
N GLY A 36 -0.55 2.03 12.60
CA GLY A 36 0.42 1.06 13.10
C GLY A 36 1.77 1.03 12.37
N ALA A 37 1.98 1.85 11.35
CA ALA A 37 3.26 1.89 10.64
C ALA A 37 4.32 2.72 11.40
N ALA A 38 5.47 2.11 11.67
CA ALA A 38 6.63 2.80 12.27
C ALA A 38 7.77 3.09 11.27
N CYS A 39 7.93 2.24 10.25
CA CYS A 39 8.87 2.39 9.12
C CYS A 39 8.12 2.07 7.81
N ASP A 40 8.77 2.25 6.66
CA ASP A 40 8.20 1.84 5.36
C ASP A 40 7.78 0.36 5.34
N CYS A 41 8.50 -0.52 6.04
CA CYS A 41 8.14 -1.94 6.14
C CYS A 41 6.83 -2.17 6.90
N GLY A 42 6.43 -1.23 7.76
CA GLY A 42 5.16 -1.26 8.47
C GLY A 42 4.01 -0.61 7.69
N ILE A 43 4.24 -0.02 6.51
CA ILE A 43 3.14 0.55 5.71
C ILE A 43 2.21 -0.55 5.20
N PHE A 44 2.78 -1.70 4.83
CA PHE A 44 2.05 -2.92 4.53
C PHE A 44 1.82 -3.73 5.81
N VAL A 45 1.34 -3.05 6.87
CA VAL A 45 0.81 -3.70 8.08
C VAL A 45 -0.25 -4.73 7.69
N SER A 46 -0.36 -5.79 8.49
CA SER A 46 -1.25 -6.94 8.29
C SER A 46 -2.75 -6.60 8.31
N GLU A 47 -3.12 -5.33 8.22
CA GLU A 47 -4.50 -4.85 8.21
C GLU A 47 -5.01 -4.53 6.81
N LEU A 48 -4.18 -4.59 5.76
CA LEU A 48 -4.60 -4.32 4.38
C LEU A 48 -4.45 -5.56 3.50
N THR A 49 -5.48 -5.82 2.70
CA THR A 49 -5.46 -6.83 1.64
C THR A 49 -5.90 -6.18 0.32
N LEU A 50 -5.57 -6.83 -0.81
CA LEU A 50 -6.15 -6.43 -2.09
C LEU A 50 -7.66 -6.59 -2.02
N ALA A 51 -8.39 -5.55 -2.43
CA ALA A 51 -9.83 -5.58 -2.48
C ALA A 51 -10.28 -6.70 -3.41
N ARG A 52 -11.35 -7.43 -3.05
CA ARG A 52 -11.79 -8.63 -3.78
C ARG A 52 -11.95 -8.43 -5.29
N HIS A 53 -12.38 -7.23 -5.73
CA HIS A 53 -12.55 -6.90 -7.15
C HIS A 53 -11.23 -6.75 -7.94
N GLN A 54 -10.08 -6.77 -7.26
CA GLN A 54 -8.75 -6.76 -7.86
C GLN A 54 -8.16 -8.17 -7.96
N LEU A 55 -8.78 -9.17 -7.32
CA LEU A 55 -8.33 -10.55 -7.41
C LEU A 55 -8.75 -11.16 -8.74
N VAL A 56 -7.90 -12.02 -9.27
CA VAL A 56 -8.14 -12.79 -10.50
C VAL A 56 -8.52 -14.21 -10.12
N ARG A 57 -9.45 -14.82 -10.88
CA ARG A 57 -9.83 -16.20 -10.69
C ARG A 57 -8.81 -17.10 -11.37
N ASP A 58 -8.23 -18.04 -10.64
CA ASP A 58 -7.48 -19.15 -11.21
C ASP A 58 -8.45 -20.12 -11.91
N LEU A 59 -8.14 -20.48 -13.16
CA LEU A 59 -9.05 -21.30 -13.98
C LEU A 59 -9.00 -22.79 -13.61
N ASP A 60 -7.89 -23.25 -13.07
CA ASP A 60 -7.63 -24.64 -12.72
C ASP A 60 -8.16 -24.96 -11.32
N THR A 61 -8.07 -24.02 -10.37
CA THR A 61 -8.47 -24.21 -8.96
C THR A 61 -9.77 -23.54 -8.57
N ASP A 62 -10.28 -22.58 -9.37
CA ASP A 62 -11.41 -21.70 -9.01
C ASP A 62 -11.14 -20.78 -7.81
N GLU A 63 -9.89 -20.68 -7.34
CA GLU A 63 -9.53 -19.80 -6.24
C GLU A 63 -9.29 -18.35 -6.71
N LEU A 64 -9.42 -17.40 -5.79
CA LEU A 64 -9.10 -16.00 -6.05
C LEU A 64 -7.65 -15.71 -5.67
N GLU A 65 -6.87 -15.26 -6.64
CA GLU A 65 -5.45 -14.98 -6.47
C GLU A 65 -5.10 -13.50 -6.73
N GLN A 66 -3.91 -13.11 -6.29
CA GLN A 66 -3.38 -11.78 -6.61
C GLN A 66 -3.03 -11.72 -8.10
N PRO A 67 -3.29 -10.58 -8.78
CA PRO A 67 -2.93 -10.44 -10.17
C PRO A 67 -1.40 -10.44 -10.34
N ALA A 68 -0.92 -11.10 -11.40
CA ALA A 68 0.51 -11.15 -11.72
C ALA A 68 1.13 -9.76 -11.92
N VAL A 69 0.32 -8.79 -12.35
CA VAL A 69 0.70 -7.38 -12.49
C VAL A 69 -0.16 -6.54 -11.55
N ALA A 70 0.49 -5.70 -10.75
CA ALA A 70 -0.22 -4.80 -9.85
C ALA A 70 -1.11 -3.84 -10.66
N PRO A 71 -2.41 -3.72 -10.32
CA PRO A 71 -3.35 -2.87 -11.03
C PRO A 71 -3.05 -1.39 -10.78
N ASP A 72 -3.42 -0.55 -11.75
CA ASP A 72 -3.37 0.90 -11.60
C ASP A 72 -4.21 1.35 -10.40
N CYS A 73 -3.71 2.35 -9.67
CA CYS A 73 -4.42 2.91 -8.53
C CYS A 73 -5.77 3.51 -8.95
N SER A 74 -6.87 2.98 -8.42
CA SER A 74 -8.22 3.45 -8.70
C SER A 74 -8.79 4.38 -7.61
N ALA A 75 -9.80 5.18 -7.98
CA ALA A 75 -10.59 6.05 -7.10
C ALA A 75 -9.80 7.08 -6.27
N VAL A 76 -8.55 7.38 -6.66
CA VAL A 76 -7.74 8.43 -6.05
C VAL A 76 -7.04 9.25 -7.11
N ARG A 77 -6.75 10.52 -6.79
CA ARG A 77 -5.93 11.37 -7.66
C ARG A 77 -4.47 10.92 -7.61
N ARG A 78 -3.71 11.20 -8.67
CA ARG A 78 -2.26 10.94 -8.76
C ARG A 78 -1.43 11.59 -7.65
N THR A 79 -1.97 12.63 -7.02
CA THR A 79 -1.39 13.40 -5.91
C THR A 79 -2.02 13.05 -4.55
N SER A 80 -2.77 11.95 -4.47
CA SER A 80 -3.30 11.45 -3.19
C SER A 80 -2.20 10.78 -2.38
N THR A 81 -2.24 10.99 -1.07
CA THR A 81 -1.45 10.24 -0.09
C THR A 81 -2.30 9.26 0.73
N HIS A 82 -3.55 9.05 0.32
CA HIS A 82 -4.43 8.00 0.85
C HIS A 82 -4.29 6.73 0.01
N PRO A 83 -4.46 5.53 0.59
CA PRO A 83 -4.54 4.29 -0.16
C PRO A 83 -5.61 4.38 -1.27
N CYS A 84 -5.31 3.84 -2.44
CA CYS A 84 -6.29 3.71 -3.52
C CYS A 84 -7.34 2.64 -3.18
N ALA A 85 -8.45 2.62 -3.93
CA ALA A 85 -9.53 1.66 -3.69
C ALA A 85 -9.15 0.20 -4.01
N ASN A 86 -7.94 -0.05 -4.51
CA ASN A 86 -7.44 -1.40 -4.72
C ASN A 86 -7.13 -2.13 -3.40
N TRP A 87 -7.10 -1.41 -2.27
CA TRP A 87 -6.80 -1.96 -0.95
C TRP A 87 -7.99 -1.80 -0.02
N GLU A 88 -8.29 -2.84 0.76
CA GLU A 88 -9.31 -2.83 1.80
C GLU A 88 -8.75 -3.34 3.13
N ARG A 89 -9.46 -3.03 4.22
CA ARG A 89 -9.04 -3.50 5.54
C ARG A 89 -9.44 -4.96 5.74
N ILE A 90 -8.51 -5.76 6.25
CA ILE A 90 -8.80 -7.08 6.79
C ILE A 90 -9.69 -6.84 8.02
N ARG A 91 -10.90 -7.40 8.00
CA ARG A 91 -11.88 -7.31 9.10
C ARG A 91 -11.63 -8.37 10.15
#